data_AF-A0A7L7VS92-F1
#
_entry.id   AF-A0A7L7VS92-F1
#
_cell.length_a   1.000
_cell.length_b   1.000
_cell.length_c   1.000
_cell.angle_alpha   90.00
_cell.angle_beta   90.00
_cell.angle_gamma   90.00
#
_symmetry.space_group_name_H-M   'P 1'
#
loop_
_entity.id
_entity.type
_entity.pdbx_description
1 polymer ?
#
loop_
_entity_poly.entity_id
_entity_poly.type
_entity_poly.pdbx_seq_one_letter_code
_entity_poly.pdbx_strand_id
1 'polypeptide(L)'
;MPEGRKRLEPRMTRGGFRWQLVMVSFMAVNAIVQIAFRWNQAWGAFLYLMLAMLIICAVFTAYLLYVRHYDGHFWDEEEARRQDWDRRGRQL
;
A
#
# COMPACT_ATOMS: atom_id res chain seq x y z
N MET A 1 0.45 -14.05 -31.23
CA MET A 1 1.14 -13.32 -30.15
C MET A 1 0.95 -14.13 -28.89
N PRO A 2 1.99 -14.53 -28.16
CA PRO A 2 1.82 -15.38 -26.99
C PRO A 2 1.06 -14.58 -25.94
N GLU A 3 -0.13 -15.04 -25.58
CA GLU A 3 -0.93 -14.48 -24.51
C GLU A 3 -0.11 -14.54 -23.22
N GLY A 4 0.40 -13.38 -22.80
CA GLY A 4 1.20 -13.24 -21.60
C GLY A 4 0.41 -13.75 -20.41
N ARG A 5 0.80 -14.93 -19.91
CA ARG A 5 0.44 -15.58 -18.64
C ARG A 5 -0.44 -14.67 -17.77
N LYS A 6 -1.76 -14.72 -17.96
CA LYS A 6 -2.72 -14.04 -17.08
C LYS A 6 -2.41 -14.52 -15.66
N ARG A 7 -1.91 -13.62 -14.80
CA ARG A 7 -1.66 -13.94 -13.40
C ARG A 7 -3.00 -14.36 -12.80
N LEU A 8 -3.06 -15.56 -12.24
CA LEU A 8 -4.27 -16.11 -11.63
C LEU A 8 -4.42 -15.66 -10.17
N GLU A 9 -3.37 -15.10 -9.58
CA GLU A 9 -3.33 -14.70 -8.17
C GLU A 9 -2.81 -13.26 -8.01
N PRO A 10 -3.47 -12.45 -7.16
CA PRO A 10 -3.00 -11.11 -6.84
C PRO A 10 -1.66 -11.19 -6.09
N ARG A 11 -0.77 -10.23 -6.31
CA ARG A 11 0.48 -10.11 -5.54
C ARG A 11 0.19 -9.79 -4.08
N MET A 12 -0.96 -9.16 -3.82
CA MET A 12 -1.35 -8.76 -2.49
C MET A 12 -2.85 -8.84 -2.27
N THR A 13 -3.27 -9.33 -1.10
CA THR A 13 -4.68 -9.24 -0.70
C THR A 13 -5.06 -7.80 -0.41
N ARG A 14 -6.32 -7.42 -0.65
CA ARG A 14 -6.82 -6.07 -0.37
C ARG A 14 -6.62 -5.65 1.10
N GLY A 15 -6.81 -6.59 2.02
CA GLY A 15 -6.58 -6.37 3.45
C GLY A 15 -5.11 -6.07 3.76
N GLY A 16 -4.20 -6.85 3.16
CA GLY A 16 -2.76 -6.60 3.25
C GLY A 16 -2.37 -5.24 2.67
N PHE A 17 -2.90 -4.87 1.50
CA PHE A 17 -2.66 -3.57 0.87
C PHE A 17 -3.08 -2.42 1.78
N ARG A 18 -4.29 -2.46 2.36
CA ARG A 18 -4.78 -1.42 3.26
C ARG A 18 -3.90 -1.30 4.50
N TRP A 19 -3.49 -2.42 5.09
CA TRP A 19 -2.61 -2.43 6.25
C TRP A 19 -1.24 -1.82 5.94
N GLN A 20 -0.62 -2.22 4.82
CA GLN A 20 0.66 -1.66 4.38
C GLN A 20 0.57 -0.17 4.05
N LEU A 21 -0.54 0.28 3.45
CA LEU A 21 -0.78 1.69 3.17
C LEU A 21 -0.88 2.53 4.45
N VAL A 22 -1.59 2.03 5.47
CA VAL A 22 -1.68 2.69 6.78
C VAL A 22 -0.30 2.75 7.44
N MET A 23 0.43 1.63 7.45
CA MET A 23 1.74 1.53 8.07
C MET A 23 2.78 2.46 7.41
N VAL A 24 2.86 2.49 6.08
CA VAL A 24 3.76 3.40 5.36
C VAL A 24 3.39 4.86 5.57
N SER A 25 2.09 5.17 5.64
CA SER A 25 1.62 6.54 5.91
C SER A 25 2.03 6.99 7.31
N PHE A 26 1.87 6.13 8.32
CA PHE A 26 2.29 6.42 9.69
C PHE A 26 3.81 6.65 9.78
N MET A 27 4.60 5.79 9.13
CA MET A 27 6.06 5.94 9.06
C MET A 27 6.49 7.23 8.38
N ALA A 28 5.87 7.58 7.25
CA ALA A 28 6.16 8.82 6.54
C ALA A 28 5.81 10.06 7.39
N VAL A 29 4.64 10.07 8.04
CA VAL A 29 4.24 11.17 8.93
C VAL A 29 5.23 11.29 10.09
N ASN A 30 5.63 10.19 10.72
CA ASN A 30 6.61 10.22 11.81
C ASN A 30 7.94 10.84 11.36
N ALA A 31 8.47 10.43 10.20
CA ALA A 31 9.71 10.97 9.68
C ALA A 31 9.60 12.46 9.31
N ILE A 32 8.49 12.88 8.70
CA ILE A 32 8.21 14.31 8.42
C ILE A 32 8.17 15.11 9.71
N VAL A 33 7.47 14.62 10.73
CA VAL A 33 7.39 15.27 12.04
C VAL A 33 8.79 15.43 12.64
N GLN A 34 9.59 14.37 12.68
CA GLN A 34 10.95 14.45 13.24
C GLN A 34 11.85 15.46 12.51
N ILE A 35 11.77 15.52 11.17
CA ILE A 35 12.52 16.48 10.36
C ILE A 35 12.02 17.91 10.61
N ALA A 36 10.70 18.11 10.60
CA ALA A 36 10.10 19.43 10.79
C ALA A 36 10.43 20.03 12.16
N PHE A 37 10.31 19.22 13.23
CA PHE A 37 10.59 19.67 14.60
C PHE A 37 12.07 19.99 14.84
N ARG A 38 12.98 19.44 14.03
CA ARG A 38 14.43 19.57 14.20
C ARG A 38 15.09 20.27 13.02
N TRP A 39 14.32 20.93 12.15
CA TRP A 39 14.80 21.53 10.91
C TRP A 39 15.93 22.54 11.13
N ASN A 40 15.86 23.32 12.21
CA ASN A 40 16.84 24.35 12.56
C ASN A 40 18.06 23.81 13.35
N GLN A 41 18.15 22.49 13.54
CA GLN A 41 19.29 21.85 14.19
C GLN A 41 20.34 21.46 13.14
N ALA A 42 21.59 21.32 13.56
CA ALA A 42 22.61 20.71 12.71
C ALA A 42 22.18 19.29 12.32
N TRP A 43 22.29 18.97 11.04
CA TRP A 43 21.89 17.67 10.50
C TRP A 43 22.84 16.58 10.98
N GLY A 44 22.43 15.86 12.02
CA GLY A 44 23.10 14.67 12.50
C GLY A 44 22.63 13.40 11.79
N ALA A 45 23.29 12.28 12.08
CA ALA A 45 22.96 10.96 11.54
C ALA A 45 21.46 10.60 11.68
N PHE A 46 20.81 11.02 12.78
CA PHE A 46 19.39 10.80 12.99
C PHE A 46 18.51 11.46 11.92
N LEU A 47 18.78 12.71 11.53
CA LEU A 47 17.98 13.42 10.53
C LEU A 47 18.19 12.85 9.13
N TYR A 48 19.40 12.43 8.80
CA TYR A 48 19.67 11.70 7.56
C TYR A 48 18.96 10.34 7.52
N LEU A 49 18.85 9.65 8.66
CA LEU A 49 18.10 8.40 8.76
C LEU A 49 16.60 8.64 8.54
N MET A 50 16.03 9.71 9.12
CA MET A 50 14.63 10.09 8.86
C MET A 50 14.40 10.45 7.38
N LEU A 51 15.35 11.15 6.75
CA LEU A 51 15.28 11.47 5.32
C LEU A 51 15.33 10.19 4.46
N ALA A 52 16.25 9.26 4.76
CA ALA A 52 16.32 7.98 4.07
C ALA A 52 15.03 7.17 4.25
N MET A 53 14.45 7.18 5.45
CA MET A 53 13.17 6.55 5.73
C MET A 53 12.03 7.17 4.91
N LEU A 54 12.04 8.49 4.68
CA LEU A 54 11.06 9.13 3.78
C LEU A 54 11.21 8.67 2.33
N ILE A 55 12.44 8.55 1.84
CA ILE A 55 12.71 8.04 0.49
C ILE A 55 12.16 6.62 0.36
N ILE A 56 12.43 5.76 1.34
CA ILE A 56 11.89 4.39 1.38
C ILE A 56 10.36 4.40 1.38
N CYS A 57 9.73 5.26 2.21
CA CYS A 57 8.27 5.38 2.23
C CYS A 57 7.70 5.84 0.89
N ALA A 58 8.36 6.76 0.19
CA ALA A 58 7.93 7.23 -1.12
C ALA A 58 8.02 6.12 -2.17
N VAL A 59 9.15 5.39 -2.23
CA VAL A 59 9.33 4.26 -3.14
C VAL A 59 8.31 3.15 -2.84
N PHE A 60 8.08 2.85 -1.56
CA PHE A 60 7.13 1.82 -1.16
C PHE A 60 5.68 2.24 -1.46
N THR A 61 5.34 3.53 -1.30
CA THR A 61 4.04 4.06 -1.69
C THR A 61 3.84 3.96 -3.20
N ALA A 62 4.84 4.29 -4.01
CA ALA A 62 4.78 4.11 -5.47
C ALA A 62 4.57 2.63 -5.84
N TYR A 63 5.23 1.71 -5.14
CA TYR A 63 5.00 0.27 -5.29
C TYR A 63 3.57 -0.13 -4.92
N LEU A 64 3.01 0.40 -3.83
CA LEU A 64 1.62 0.15 -3.45
C LEU A 64 0.64 0.70 -4.50
N LEU A 65 0.89 1.89 -5.05
CA LEU A 65 0.09 2.46 -6.14
C LEU A 65 0.17 1.60 -7.40
N TYR A 66 1.36 1.09 -7.73
CA TYR A 66 1.53 0.10 -8.79
C TYR A 66 0.68 -1.14 -8.51
N VAL A 67 0.76 -1.73 -7.32
CA VAL A 67 -0.06 -2.90 -6.93
C VAL A 67 -1.54 -2.56 -7.04
N ARG A 68 -1.99 -1.39 -6.58
CA ARG A 68 -3.39 -0.97 -6.70
C ARG A 68 -3.86 -0.92 -8.15
N HIS A 69 -3.01 -0.43 -9.05
CA HIS A 69 -3.33 -0.32 -10.46
C HIS A 69 -3.45 -1.69 -11.15
N TYR A 70 -2.54 -2.61 -10.86
CA TYR A 70 -2.49 -3.93 -11.51
C TYR A 70 -3.36 -4.99 -10.85
N ASP A 71 -3.48 -4.97 -9.52
CA ASP A 71 -4.22 -5.98 -8.74
C ASP A 71 -5.66 -5.52 -8.42
N GLY A 72 -6.02 -4.28 -8.73
CA GLY A 72 -7.32 -3.71 -8.40
C GLY A 72 -8.50 -4.51 -8.96
N HIS A 73 -8.37 -5.00 -10.19
CA HIS A 73 -9.39 -5.80 -10.85
C HIS A 73 -9.70 -7.12 -10.11
N PHE A 74 -8.68 -7.78 -9.54
CA PHE A 74 -8.88 -9.02 -8.76
C PHE A 74 -9.66 -8.77 -7.48
N TRP A 75 -9.41 -7.62 -6.81
CA TRP A 75 -10.13 -7.28 -5.59
C TRP A 75 -11.61 -6.96 -5.86
N ASP A 76 -11.89 -6.31 -6.98
CA ASP A 76 -13.26 -5.97 -7.37
C ASP A 76 -14.06 -7.23 -7.77
N GLU A 77 -13.42 -8.20 -8.44
CA GLU A 77 -14.03 -9.51 -8.74
C GLU A 77 -14.31 -10.35 -7.48
N GLU A 78 -13.43 -10.33 -6.48
CA GLU A 78 -13.66 -10.99 -5.20
C GLU A 78 -14.85 -10.37 -4.44
N GLU A 79 -15.01 -9.04 -4.50
CA GLU A 79 -16.16 -8.35 -3.89
C GLU A 79 -17.48 -8.71 -4.57
N ALA A 80 -17.49 -8.76 -5.90
CA ALA A 80 -18.67 -9.16 -6.67
C ALA A 80 -19.11 -10.59 -6.29
N ARG A 81 -18.15 -11.53 -6.20
CA ARG A 81 -18.46 -12.89 -5.74
C ARG A 81 -19.00 -12.91 -4.32
N ARG A 82 -18.35 -12.22 -3.37
CA ARG A 82 -18.84 -12.19 -1.98
C ARG A 82 -20.25 -11.62 -1.86
N GLN A 83 -20.57 -10.55 -2.59
CA GLN A 83 -21.90 -9.96 -2.59
C GLN A 83 -22.96 -10.93 -3.15
N ASP A 84 -22.63 -11.68 -4.21
CA ASP A 84 -23.52 -12.69 -4.77
C ASP A 84 -23.76 -13.87 -3.82
N TRP A 85 -22.76 -14.27 -3.04
CA TRP A 85 -22.89 -15.29 -2.01
C TRP A 85 -23.75 -14.81 -0.84
N ASP A 86 -23.50 -13.59 -0.35
CA ASP A 86 -24.31 -12.94 0.70
C ASP A 86 -25.79 -12.79 0.27
N ARG A 87 -26.02 -12.42 -0.99
CA ARG A 87 -27.37 -12.25 -1.53
C ARG A 87 -28.11 -13.58 -1.62
N ARG A 88 -27.42 -14.67 -2.00
CA ARG A 88 -27.98 -16.03 -2.01
C ARG A 88 -28.18 -16.58 -0.60
N GLY A 89 -27.25 -16.33 0.32
CA GLY A 89 -27.35 -16.75 1.72
C GLY A 89 -28.48 -16.07 2.49
N ARG A 90 -28.86 -14.84 2.11
CA ARG A 90 -30.02 -14.11 2.67
C ARG A 90 -31.38 -14.49 2.07
N GLN A 91 -31.40 -15.37 1.06
CA GLN A 91 -32.64 -15.85 0.42
C GLN A 91 -33.07 -17.25 0.91
N LEU A 92 -32.31 -17.85 1.82
CA LEU A 92 -32.62 -19.09 2.53
C LEU A 92 -33.03 -18.78 3.97
#